data_AF-A0ABD2HX78-F1
#
_entry.id   AF-A0ABD2HX78-F1
#
_cell.length_a   1.000
_cell.length_b   1.000
_cell.length_c   1.000
_cell.angle_alpha   90.00
_cell.angle_beta   90.00
_cell.angle_gamma   90.00
#
_symmetry.space_group_name_H-M   'P 1'
#
loop_
_entity.id
_entity.type
_entity.pdbx_description
1 polymer ?
#
loop_
_entity_poly.entity_id
_entity_poly.type
_entity_poly.pdbx_seq_one_letter_code
_entity_poly.pdbx_strand_id
1 'polypeptide(L)'
;MSKIEEKFGISSEEQTLRQNNPYAIVLDPRKRMEDYGIQKGHTIYVSSDEFYITVNHNNDLCRVWVSSTDTGIIVKEKIKAAFEHANDRDCGTIMLKCARGGVSDSGTMAQLGIKNGSFVFMECQKV
;
A
#
# COMPACT_ATOMS: atom_id res chain seq x y z
N MET A 1 14.14 -20.09 7.40
CA MET A 1 14.14 -19.06 8.45
C MET A 1 14.85 -17.83 7.89
N SER A 2 14.19 -16.67 7.89
CA SER A 2 14.77 -15.41 7.38
C SER A 2 15.59 -14.69 8.46
N LYS A 3 16.48 -13.77 8.05
CA LYS A 3 17.26 -12.92 8.99
C LYS A 3 16.38 -12.01 9.85
N ILE A 4 15.20 -11.67 9.34
CA ILE A 4 14.22 -10.85 10.06
C ILE A 4 13.50 -11.71 11.10
N GLU A 5 13.10 -12.93 10.73
CA GLU A 5 12.48 -13.90 11.64
C GLU A 5 13.40 -14.27 12.81
N GLU A 6 14.69 -14.50 12.54
CA GLU A 6 15.70 -14.73 13.58
C GLU A 6 15.84 -13.56 14.56
N LYS A 7 15.71 -12.32 14.07
CA LYS A 7 15.97 -11.11 14.86
C LYS A 7 14.73 -10.58 15.58
N PHE A 8 13.56 -10.72 14.98
CA PHE A 8 12.33 -10.07 15.42
C PHE A 8 11.19 -11.05 15.72
N GLY A 9 11.34 -12.34 15.40
CA GLY A 9 10.32 -13.36 15.64
C GLY A 9 9.08 -13.25 14.75
N ILE A 10 9.08 -12.39 13.73
CA ILE A 10 8.00 -12.26 12.75
C ILE A 10 8.22 -13.35 11.70
N SER A 11 7.24 -14.22 11.48
CA SER A 11 7.39 -15.29 10.49
C SER A 11 7.57 -14.70 9.09
N SER A 12 8.31 -15.39 8.22
CA SER A 12 8.58 -14.89 6.86
C SER A 12 7.29 -14.69 6.02
N GLU A 13 6.20 -15.37 6.39
CA GLU A 13 4.88 -15.27 5.74
C GLU A 13 4.08 -14.03 6.16
N GLU A 14 4.36 -13.50 7.36
CA GLU A 14 3.71 -12.31 7.90
C GLU A 14 4.45 -11.03 7.50
N GLN A 15 5.65 -11.13 6.95
CA GLN A 15 6.49 -9.96 6.64
C GLN A 15 6.09 -9.29 5.31
N THR A 16 5.79 -7.99 5.38
CA THR A 16 5.72 -7.09 4.23
C THR A 16 6.91 -6.13 4.26
N LEU A 17 7.74 -6.11 3.20
CA LEU A 17 8.96 -5.30 3.13
C LEU A 17 8.81 -4.13 2.15
N ARG A 18 9.30 -2.93 2.53
CA ARG A 18 9.23 -1.71 1.70
C ARG A 18 10.52 -0.89 1.75
N GLN A 19 10.83 -0.21 0.65
CA GLN A 19 11.99 0.68 0.52
C GLN A 19 11.64 2.13 0.85
N ASN A 20 12.54 2.90 1.46
CA ASN A 20 12.48 4.39 1.61
C ASN A 20 11.37 4.99 2.49
N ASN A 21 10.13 4.47 2.55
CA ASN A 21 9.09 4.88 3.50
C ASN A 21 7.93 3.83 3.59
N PRO A 22 7.03 3.89 4.58
CA PRO A 22 5.86 3.00 4.68
C PRO A 22 4.83 3.12 3.53
N TYR A 23 4.99 4.10 2.64
CA TYR A 23 4.12 4.36 1.48
C TYR A 23 4.70 3.85 0.16
N ALA A 24 5.89 3.26 0.20
CA ALA A 24 6.62 2.86 -0.99
C ALA A 24 6.27 1.44 -1.47
N ILE A 25 6.82 1.09 -2.62
CA ILE A 25 6.66 -0.20 -3.28
C ILE A 25 7.03 -1.33 -2.33
N VAL A 26 6.10 -2.29 -2.20
CA VAL A 26 6.38 -3.55 -1.51
C VAL A 26 7.34 -4.38 -2.35
N LEU A 27 8.40 -4.86 -1.71
CA LEU A 27 9.40 -5.69 -2.35
C LEU A 27 8.80 -7.05 -2.68
N ASP A 28 8.90 -7.46 -3.95
CA ASP A 28 8.47 -8.77 -4.40
C ASP A 28 9.49 -9.80 -3.90
N PRO A 29 9.09 -10.81 -3.11
CA PRO A 29 10.00 -11.82 -2.60
C PRO A 29 10.68 -12.66 -3.70
N ARG A 30 10.20 -12.57 -4.94
CA ARG A 30 10.79 -13.25 -6.12
C ARG A 30 11.85 -12.42 -6.83
N LYS A 31 11.97 -11.12 -6.51
CA LYS A 31 12.97 -10.22 -7.10
C LYS A 31 14.17 -10.06 -6.18
N ARG A 32 15.30 -9.68 -6.75
CA ARG A 32 16.51 -9.40 -5.99
C ARG A 32 16.46 -7.98 -5.41
N MET A 33 17.16 -7.75 -4.31
CA MET A 33 17.24 -6.43 -3.68
C MET A 33 17.86 -5.39 -4.63
N GLU A 34 18.83 -5.82 -5.46
CA GLU A 34 19.50 -5.00 -6.47
C GLU A 34 18.56 -4.51 -7.57
N ASP A 35 17.50 -5.26 -7.89
CA ASP A 35 16.48 -4.87 -8.88
C ASP A 35 15.69 -3.63 -8.43
N TYR A 36 15.73 -3.35 -7.12
CA TYR A 36 15.15 -2.16 -6.49
C TYR A 36 16.21 -1.09 -6.16
N GLY A 37 17.47 -1.28 -6.60
CA GLY A 37 18.58 -0.39 -6.26
C GLY A 37 18.94 -0.39 -4.78
N ILE A 38 18.53 -1.40 -4.01
CA ILE A 38 18.82 -1.48 -2.57
C ILE A 38 20.29 -1.90 -2.39
N GLN A 39 21.03 -1.07 -1.66
CA GLN A 39 22.45 -1.28 -1.36
C GLN A 39 22.71 -1.19 0.15
N LYS A 40 23.91 -1.59 0.57
CA LYS A 40 24.34 -1.47 1.98
C LYS A 40 24.10 -0.06 2.52
N GLY A 41 23.44 0.03 3.67
CA GLY A 41 23.09 1.30 4.31
C GLY A 41 21.67 1.79 4.03
N HIS A 42 20.94 1.17 3.10
CA HIS A 42 19.51 1.47 2.91
C HIS A 42 18.66 0.96 4.07
N THR A 43 17.61 1.71 4.39
CA THR A 43 16.57 1.34 5.35
C THR A 43 15.43 0.62 4.64
N ILE A 44 15.08 -0.56 5.16
CA ILE A 44 13.91 -1.34 4.74
C ILE A 44 12.92 -1.37 5.90
N TYR A 45 11.67 -1.04 5.60
CA TYR A 45 10.57 -1.11 6.56
C TYR A 45 9.95 -2.49 6.51
N VAL A 46 9.67 -3.07 7.68
CA VAL A 46 8.95 -4.33 7.85
C VAL A 46 7.65 -4.09 8.60
N SER A 47 6.56 -4.65 8.11
CA SER A 47 5.27 -4.74 8.80
C SER A 47 4.80 -6.19 8.87
N SER A 48 4.01 -6.52 9.90
CA SER A 48 3.33 -7.81 10.09
C SER A 48 1.80 -7.75 9.96
N ASP A 49 1.23 -6.59 9.70
CA ASP A 49 -0.22 -6.32 9.75
C ASP A 49 -0.79 -5.73 8.46
N GLU A 50 0.04 -5.60 7.43
CA GLU A 50 -0.34 -5.06 6.14
C GLU A 50 -0.97 -6.12 5.22
N PHE A 51 -1.97 -5.69 4.47
CA PHE A 51 -2.65 -6.46 3.43
C PHE A 51 -2.83 -5.60 2.19
N TYR A 52 -3.11 -6.21 1.03
CA TYR A 52 -3.34 -5.44 -0.18
C TYR A 52 -4.83 -5.21 -0.44
N ILE A 53 -5.14 -4.06 -1.01
CA ILE A 53 -6.41 -3.77 -1.67
C ILE A 53 -6.17 -3.61 -3.17
N THR A 54 -7.20 -3.89 -3.97
CA THR A 54 -7.18 -3.64 -5.41
C THR A 54 -7.88 -2.32 -5.68
N VAL A 55 -7.17 -1.39 -6.29
CA VAL A 55 -7.67 -0.06 -6.63
C VAL A 55 -7.88 0.00 -8.14
N ASN A 56 -9.09 0.38 -8.55
CA ASN A 56 -9.45 0.59 -9.94
C ASN A 56 -9.56 2.08 -10.24
N HIS A 57 -8.85 2.53 -11.26
CA HIS A 57 -8.99 3.86 -11.84
C HIS A 57 -9.10 3.74 -13.37
N ASN A 58 -10.23 4.13 -13.95
CA ASN A 58 -10.47 4.08 -15.40
C ASN A 58 -10.18 2.71 -16.06
N ASN A 59 -10.48 1.61 -15.34
CA ASN A 59 -10.19 0.22 -15.70
C ASN A 59 -8.72 -0.22 -15.52
N ASP A 60 -7.83 0.68 -15.11
CA ASP A 60 -6.49 0.30 -14.68
C ASP A 60 -6.52 -0.17 -13.23
N LEU A 61 -5.97 -1.37 -12.99
CA LEU A 61 -5.92 -1.98 -11.67
C LEU A 61 -4.53 -1.86 -11.07
N CYS A 62 -4.43 -1.32 -9.86
CA CYS A 62 -3.22 -1.35 -9.07
C CYS A 62 -3.46 -2.00 -7.70
N ARG A 63 -2.42 -2.63 -7.16
CA ARG A 63 -2.46 -3.17 -5.79
C ARG A 63 -1.78 -2.17 -4.86
N VAL A 64 -2.47 -1.84 -3.78
CA VAL A 64 -1.93 -0.95 -2.75
C VAL A 64 -2.01 -1.65 -1.42
N TRP A 65 -0.89 -1.64 -0.70
CA TRP A 65 -0.75 -2.28 0.59
C TRP A 65 -1.08 -1.29 1.72
N VAL A 66 -1.95 -1.72 2.64
CA VAL A 66 -2.55 -0.93 3.72
C VAL A 66 -2.59 -1.75 5.01
N SER A 67 -2.69 -1.09 6.16
CA SER A 67 -2.97 -1.73 7.47
C SER A 67 -4.46 -1.60 7.81
N SER A 68 -4.95 -2.52 8.66
CA SER A 68 -6.30 -2.44 9.24
C SER A 68 -6.56 -1.15 10.03
N THR A 69 -5.48 -0.53 10.52
CA THR A 69 -5.49 0.71 11.30
C THR A 69 -5.32 1.97 10.46
N ASP A 70 -4.94 1.84 9.18
CA ASP A 70 -4.84 2.98 8.29
C ASP A 70 -6.19 3.66 8.16
N THR A 71 -6.20 4.99 8.29
CA THR A 71 -7.37 5.82 8.03
C THR A 71 -7.54 6.06 6.53
N GLY A 72 -8.75 6.44 6.10
CA GLY A 72 -9.02 6.73 4.69
C GLY A 72 -8.08 7.78 4.09
N ILE A 73 -7.68 8.79 4.86
CA ILE A 73 -6.72 9.81 4.41
C ILE A 73 -5.33 9.20 4.12
N ILE A 74 -4.83 8.34 5.02
CA ILE A 74 -3.54 7.65 4.83
C ILE A 74 -3.60 6.74 3.59
N VAL A 75 -4.72 6.03 3.40
CA VAL A 75 -4.89 5.16 2.23
C VAL A 75 -4.95 5.97 0.93
N LYS A 76 -5.61 7.14 0.92
CA LYS A 76 -5.60 8.04 -0.24
C LYS A 76 -4.18 8.50 -0.58
N GLU A 77 -3.37 8.85 0.41
CA GLU A 77 -1.97 9.22 0.21
C GLU A 77 -1.14 8.06 -0.37
N LYS A 78 -1.31 6.84 0.17
CA LYS A 78 -0.69 5.60 -0.36
C LYS A 78 -1.05 5.36 -1.82
N ILE A 79 -2.32 5.50 -2.16
CA ILE A 79 -2.82 5.32 -3.52
C ILE A 79 -2.26 6.41 -4.45
N LYS A 80 -2.24 7.67 -3.99
CA LYS A 80 -1.69 8.80 -4.76
C LYS A 80 -0.23 8.54 -5.12
N ALA A 81 0.60 8.21 -4.12
CA ALA A 81 2.02 7.94 -4.32
C ALA A 81 2.25 6.76 -5.29
N ALA A 82 1.47 5.68 -5.16
CA ALA A 82 1.56 4.54 -6.06
C ALA A 82 1.14 4.88 -7.49
N PHE A 83 0.07 5.69 -7.66
CA PHE A 83 -0.44 6.09 -8.96
C PHE A 83 0.52 7.03 -9.70
N GLU A 84 1.01 8.06 -9.01
CA GLU A 84 1.95 9.05 -9.58
C GLU A 84 3.25 8.38 -10.00
N HIS A 85 3.77 7.45 -9.19
CA HIS A 85 4.96 6.69 -9.53
C HIS A 85 4.76 5.81 -10.76
N ALA A 86 3.58 5.20 -10.92
CA ALA A 86 3.29 4.31 -12.05
C ALA A 86 2.99 5.05 -13.36
N ASN A 87 2.42 6.25 -13.30
CA ASN A 87 1.88 6.95 -14.46
C ASN A 87 2.60 8.25 -14.83
N ASP A 88 3.52 8.74 -14.00
CA ASP A 88 4.22 10.03 -14.17
C ASP A 88 3.25 11.22 -14.33
N ARG A 89 2.14 11.20 -13.57
CA ARG A 89 1.05 12.20 -13.63
C ARG A 89 0.44 12.45 -12.26
N ASP A 90 0.24 13.71 -11.90
CA ASP A 90 -0.49 14.12 -10.67
C ASP A 90 -2.00 13.93 -10.84
N CYS A 91 -2.62 13.32 -9.83
CA CYS A 91 -4.05 13.02 -9.75
C CYS A 91 -4.83 14.07 -8.92
N GLY A 92 -4.15 15.10 -8.38
CA GLY A 92 -4.77 16.15 -7.58
C GLY A 92 -5.37 15.60 -6.29
N THR A 93 -6.68 15.78 -6.12
CA THR A 93 -7.45 15.21 -4.99
C THR A 93 -8.04 13.86 -5.37
N ILE A 94 -7.90 12.88 -4.47
CA ILE A 94 -8.43 11.53 -4.68
C ILE A 94 -9.71 11.31 -3.86
N MET A 95 -10.75 10.80 -4.52
CA MET A 95 -11.89 10.19 -3.86
C MET A 95 -11.85 8.68 -4.01
N LEU A 96 -12.21 7.96 -2.95
CA LEU A 96 -12.27 6.50 -2.93
C LEU A 96 -13.70 6.04 -2.63
N LYS A 97 -14.17 5.03 -3.36
CA LYS A 97 -15.46 4.37 -3.15
C LYS A 97 -15.25 2.87 -3.01
N CYS A 98 -15.89 2.25 -2.03
CA CYS A 98 -15.97 0.80 -1.89
C CYS A 98 -17.42 0.34 -2.02
N ALA A 99 -17.68 -0.97 -1.93
CA ALA A 99 -19.04 -1.53 -2.05
C ALA A 99 -20.06 -0.94 -1.05
N ARG A 100 -19.59 -0.37 0.07
CA ARG A 100 -20.43 0.23 1.11
C ARG A 100 -20.62 1.74 0.97
N GLY A 101 -20.04 2.37 -0.06
CA GLY A 101 -20.08 3.82 -0.29
C GLY A 101 -18.71 4.47 -0.26
N GLY A 102 -18.67 5.78 -0.01
CA GLY A 102 -17.43 6.55 0.06
C GLY A 102 -16.53 6.11 1.23
N VAL A 103 -15.22 6.13 1.01
CA VAL A 103 -14.22 5.92 2.07
C VAL A 103 -14.01 7.25 2.79
N SER A 104 -14.46 7.31 4.06
CA SER A 104 -14.26 8.47 4.93
C SER A 104 -12.79 8.65 5.29
N ASP A 105 -12.32 9.89 5.36
CA ASP A 105 -10.93 10.23 5.69
C ASP A 105 -10.52 9.78 7.10
N SER A 106 -11.44 9.80 8.06
CA SER A 106 -11.17 9.46 9.47
C SER A 106 -11.43 8.00 9.82
N GLY A 107 -12.17 7.27 8.99
CA GLY A 107 -12.49 5.86 9.24
C GLY A 107 -11.31 4.95 8.96
N THR A 108 -11.02 4.00 9.86
CA THR A 108 -9.98 2.99 9.61
C THR A 108 -10.46 1.94 8.62
N MET A 109 -9.53 1.26 7.94
CA MET A 109 -9.89 0.17 7.01
C MET A 109 -10.75 -0.90 7.70
N ALA A 110 -10.43 -1.24 8.96
CA ALA A 110 -11.23 -2.16 9.77
C ALA A 110 -12.67 -1.65 9.99
N GLN A 111 -12.86 -0.39 10.38
CA GLN A 111 -14.19 0.22 10.59
C GLN A 111 -15.00 0.28 9.30
N LEU A 112 -14.32 0.53 8.18
CA LEU A 112 -14.92 0.60 6.85
C LEU A 112 -15.18 -0.79 6.23
N GLY A 113 -14.75 -1.87 6.90
CA GLY A 113 -14.89 -3.24 6.41
C GLY A 113 -14.03 -3.55 5.18
N ILE A 114 -12.97 -2.78 4.97
CA ILE A 114 -11.98 -2.97 3.91
C ILE A 114 -10.94 -3.98 4.43
N LYS A 115 -10.76 -5.06 3.68
CA LYS A 115 -9.93 -6.22 4.06
C LYS A 115 -9.02 -6.63 2.91
N ASN A 116 -8.19 -7.63 3.14
CA ASN A 116 -7.31 -8.17 2.10
C ASN A 116 -8.10 -8.53 0.83
N GLY A 117 -7.62 -8.06 -0.32
CA GLY A 117 -8.23 -8.24 -1.62
C GLY A 117 -9.48 -7.39 -1.89
N SER A 118 -9.90 -6.52 -0.97
CA SER A 118 -11.03 -5.61 -1.20
C SER A 118 -10.83 -4.76 -2.46
N PHE A 119 -11.92 -4.51 -3.18
CA PHE A 119 -11.93 -3.70 -4.39
C PHE A 119 -12.40 -2.28 -4.07
N VAL A 120 -11.60 -1.29 -4.47
CA VAL A 120 -11.84 0.14 -4.23
C VAL A 120 -11.76 0.87 -5.56
N PHE A 121 -12.71 1.76 -5.82
CA PHE A 121 -12.73 2.63 -6.99
C PHE A 121 -12.11 3.98 -6.63
N MET A 122 -11.23 4.47 -7.49
CA MET A 122 -10.56 5.75 -7.37
C MET A 122 -11.09 6.71 -8.44
N GLU A 123 -11.33 7.96 -8.05
CA GLU A 123 -11.62 9.07 -8.95
C GLU A 123 -10.64 10.22 -8.66
N CYS A 124 -9.91 10.69 -9.69
CA CYS A 124 -9.13 11.92 -9.62
C CYS A 124 -10.07 13.12 -9.82
N GLN A 125 -10.02 14.10 -8.93
CA GLN A 125 -10.69 15.38 -9.12
C GLN A 125 -9.67 16.47 -9.43
N LYS A 126 -9.91 17.19 -10.53
CA LYS A 126 -9.23 18.47 -10.79
C LYS A 126 -9.90 19.54 -9.93
N VAL A 127 -9.08 20.25 -9.17
CA VAL A 127 -9.48 21.48 -8.47
C VAL A 127 -9.49 22.64 -9.47
#